data_AF-A0AAW9QWF2-F1
#
_entry.id   AF-A0AAW9QWF2-F1
#
_cell.length_a   1.000
_cell.length_b   1.000
_cell.length_c   1.000
_cell.angle_alpha   90.00
_cell.angle_beta   90.00
_cell.angle_gamma   90.00
#
_symmetry.space_group_name_H-M   'P 1'
#
loop_
_entity.id
_entity.type
_entity.pdbx_description
1 polymer ?
#
loop_
_entity_poly.entity_id
_entity_poly.type
_entity_poly.pdbx_seq_one_letter_code
_entity_poly.pdbx_strand_id
1 'polypeptide(L)'
;MSGQQVSFHFRYQPKKESRHGILVSYLKEDEGGLTRHQRVLQPIAAFWLPFAYQAMTDSSSAQIRQIARSSIYQLKLHIQYLEESFGLGGNSEDFDPSIDRTVRFPTNDIPPNEAIGPDGDDRDFSDEDDILDRIC
;
A
#
# COMPACT_ATOMS: atom_id res chain seq x y z
N MET A 1 26.30 17.29 -6.97
CA MET A 1 25.40 16.53 -7.86
C MET A 1 23.98 16.97 -7.56
N SER A 2 23.31 17.62 -8.51
CA SER A 2 21.90 17.98 -8.35
C SER A 2 21.08 16.70 -8.49
N GLY A 3 20.54 16.17 -7.39
CA GLY A 3 19.65 15.01 -7.44
C GLY A 3 18.41 15.38 -8.25
N GLN A 4 18.18 14.70 -9.37
CA GLN A 4 16.96 14.89 -10.15
C GLN A 4 15.77 14.46 -9.29
N GLN A 5 14.82 15.37 -9.09
CA GLN A 5 13.60 15.08 -8.35
C GLN A 5 12.65 14.29 -9.26
N VAL A 6 12.01 13.27 -8.69
CA VAL A 6 10.96 12.50 -9.36
C VAL A 6 9.62 13.01 -8.88
N SER A 7 8.74 13.34 -9.82
CA SER A 7 7.34 13.66 -9.52
C SER A 7 6.47 12.42 -9.74
N PHE A 8 5.60 12.13 -8.78
CA PHE A 8 4.60 11.06 -8.86
C PHE A 8 3.21 11.69 -8.69
N HIS A 9 2.32 11.46 -9.65
CA HIS A 9 0.95 11.97 -9.63
C HIS A 9 -0.04 10.81 -9.70
N PHE A 10 -0.84 10.64 -8.65
CA PHE A 10 -1.92 9.65 -8.58
C PHE A 10 -3.20 10.37 -8.16
N ARG A 11 -4.25 10.26 -8.98
CA ARG A 11 -5.55 10.90 -8.73
C ARG A 11 -6.61 9.83 -8.55
N TYR A 12 -7.22 9.81 -7.38
CA TYR A 12 -8.34 8.95 -7.04
C TYR A 12 -9.40 9.79 -6.32
N GLN A 13 -10.67 9.66 -6.73
CA GLN A 13 -11.78 10.55 -6.33
C GLN A 13 -12.99 9.75 -5.85
N PRO A 14 -12.88 9.07 -4.69
CA PRO A 14 -13.99 8.29 -4.14
C PRO A 14 -15.15 9.19 -3.72
N LYS A 15 -16.37 8.62 -3.68
CA LYS A 15 -17.53 9.29 -3.06
C LYS A 15 -17.21 9.59 -1.61
N LYS A 16 -17.57 10.77 -1.10
CA LYS A 16 -17.15 11.25 0.23
C LYS A 16 -17.55 10.29 1.37
N GLU A 17 -18.71 9.67 1.24
CA GLU A 17 -19.31 8.77 2.22
C GLU A 17 -18.85 7.32 2.07
N SER A 18 -18.13 6.99 0.99
CA SER A 18 -17.52 5.66 0.84
C SER A 18 -16.40 5.45 1.86
N ARG A 19 -16.04 4.20 2.11
CA ARG A 19 -14.90 3.81 2.94
C ARG A 19 -13.62 4.55 2.55
N HIS A 20 -13.31 4.58 1.26
CA HIS A 20 -12.12 5.30 0.78
C HIS A 20 -12.30 6.82 0.81
N GLY A 21 -13.52 7.33 0.64
CA GLY A 21 -13.85 8.74 0.84
C GLY A 21 -13.54 9.24 2.25
N ILE A 22 -13.91 8.45 3.25
CA ILE A 22 -13.59 8.70 4.67
C ILE A 22 -12.07 8.65 4.89
N LEU A 23 -11.40 7.60 4.40
CA LEU A 23 -9.93 7.46 4.53
C LEU A 23 -9.18 8.63 3.87
N VAL A 24 -9.46 8.93 2.61
CA VAL A 24 -8.79 10.01 1.87
C VAL A 24 -9.07 11.37 2.52
N SER A 25 -10.25 11.57 3.08
CA SER A 25 -10.57 12.78 3.86
C SER A 25 -9.66 12.90 5.09
N TYR A 26 -9.52 11.82 5.88
CA TYR A 26 -8.62 11.78 7.04
C TYR A 26 -7.14 11.98 6.68
N LEU A 27 -6.69 11.41 5.56
CA LEU A 27 -5.31 11.58 5.09
C LEU A 27 -4.99 13.01 4.61
N LYS A 28 -6.01 13.80 4.28
CA LYS A 28 -5.88 15.21 3.87
C LYS A 28 -5.86 16.18 5.03
N GLU A 29 -6.28 15.77 6.23
CA GLU A 29 -6.24 16.62 7.40
C GLU A 29 -4.79 16.82 7.86
N ASP A 30 -4.36 18.08 7.91
CA ASP A 30 -3.04 18.45 8.45
C ASP A 30 -3.04 18.50 10.01
N GLU A 31 -4.17 18.19 10.64
CA GLU A 31 -4.32 18.10 12.09
C GLU A 31 -4.03 16.67 12.57
N GLY A 32 -3.20 16.56 13.60
CA GLY A 32 -2.74 15.29 14.18
C GLY A 32 -1.24 15.08 13.90
N GLY A 33 -0.47 14.79 14.96
CA GLY A 33 0.99 14.87 15.02
C GLY A 33 1.82 14.01 14.04
N LEU A 34 1.21 13.43 13.01
CA LEU A 34 1.85 12.73 11.89
C LEU A 34 1.65 13.52 10.59
N THR A 35 2.76 13.75 9.89
CA THR A 35 2.80 14.36 8.56
C THR A 35 2.12 13.48 7.50
N ARG A 36 1.66 14.08 6.39
CA ARG A 36 1.14 13.33 5.22
C ARG A 36 2.11 12.25 4.72
N HIS A 37 3.41 12.51 4.78
CA HIS A 37 4.45 11.53 4.46
C HIS A 37 4.35 10.27 5.36
N GLN A 38 4.17 10.46 6.66
CA GLN A 38 4.04 9.35 7.62
C GLN A 38 2.71 8.60 7.45
N ARG A 39 1.61 9.31 7.15
CA ARG A 39 0.29 8.67 6.97
C ARG A 39 0.15 7.91 5.65
N VAL A 40 0.82 8.38 4.59
CA VAL A 40 0.65 7.84 3.23
C VAL A 40 1.89 7.08 2.77
N LEU A 41 3.04 7.74 2.71
CA LEU A 41 4.22 7.16 2.05
C LEU A 41 4.85 6.05 2.87
N GLN A 42 4.89 6.17 4.21
CA GLN A 42 5.52 5.15 5.05
C GLN A 42 4.80 3.78 4.97
N PRO A 43 3.46 3.68 5.09
CA PRO A 43 2.75 2.41 4.86
C PRO A 43 2.95 1.84 3.46
N ILE A 44 2.87 2.68 2.42
CA ILE A 44 3.06 2.26 1.02
C ILE A 44 4.48 1.71 0.82
N ALA A 45 5.50 2.43 1.30
CA ALA A 45 6.89 2.02 1.19
C ALA A 45 7.18 0.75 1.99
N ALA A 46 6.60 0.59 3.20
CA ALA A 46 6.79 -0.60 4.01
C ALA A 46 6.41 -1.88 3.24
N PHE A 47 5.43 -1.82 2.34
CA PHE A 47 5.05 -2.96 1.50
C PHE A 47 5.77 -3.01 0.14
N TRP A 48 5.79 -1.90 -0.62
CA TRP A 48 6.20 -1.91 -2.03
C TRP A 48 7.70 -1.73 -2.27
N LEU A 49 8.44 -1.16 -1.30
CA LEU A 49 9.85 -0.81 -1.48
C LEU A 49 10.76 -1.99 -1.87
N PRO A 50 10.68 -3.20 -1.27
CA PRO A 50 11.56 -4.31 -1.67
C PRO A 50 11.31 -4.74 -3.13
N PHE A 51 10.06 -4.72 -3.58
CA PHE A 51 9.71 -5.03 -4.97
C PHE A 51 10.21 -3.96 -5.94
N ALA A 52 10.10 -2.69 -5.57
CA ALA A 52 10.63 -1.59 -6.36
C ALA A 52 12.15 -1.69 -6.54
N TYR A 53 12.90 -1.97 -5.47
CA TYR A 53 14.34 -2.21 -5.56
C TYR A 53 14.68 -3.47 -6.38
N GLN A 54 13.88 -4.52 -6.28
CA GLN A 54 14.11 -5.72 -7.08
C GLN A 54 13.90 -5.48 -8.59
N ALA A 55 12.93 -4.64 -8.96
CA ALA A 55 12.56 -4.42 -10.36
C ALA A 55 13.32 -3.26 -11.03
N MET A 56 13.69 -2.22 -10.27
CA MET A 56 14.14 -0.94 -10.82
C MET A 56 15.63 -0.64 -10.57
N THR A 57 16.35 -1.50 -9.85
CA THR A 57 17.78 -1.27 -9.54
C THR A 57 18.63 -2.52 -9.75
N ASP A 58 19.93 -2.33 -9.99
CA ASP A 58 20.93 -3.41 -10.02
C ASP A 58 21.38 -3.84 -8.61
N SER A 59 20.47 -3.76 -7.62
CA SER A 59 20.79 -4.09 -6.24
C SER A 59 21.06 -5.58 -6.08
N SER A 60 22.07 -5.91 -5.26
CA SER A 60 22.41 -7.30 -4.97
C SER A 60 21.27 -8.01 -4.22
N SER A 61 21.19 -9.33 -4.37
CA SER A 61 20.20 -10.14 -3.63
C SER A 61 20.30 -9.98 -2.11
N ALA A 62 21.50 -9.71 -1.58
CA ALA A 62 21.70 -9.45 -0.15
C ALA A 62 21.08 -8.10 0.28
N GLN A 63 21.23 -7.06 -0.54
CA GLN A 63 20.62 -5.74 -0.28
C GLN A 63 19.09 -5.82 -0.34
N ILE A 64 18.54 -6.46 -1.36
CA ILE A 64 17.08 -6.63 -1.50
C ILE A 64 16.51 -7.39 -0.30
N ARG A 65 17.17 -8.48 0.15
CA ARG A 65 16.76 -9.21 1.37
C ARG A 65 16.80 -8.34 2.61
N GLN A 66 17.79 -7.46 2.73
CA GLN A 66 17.87 -6.55 3.87
C GLN A 66 16.74 -5.51 3.85
N ILE A 67 16.44 -4.93 2.69
CA ILE A 67 15.30 -4.02 2.50
C ILE A 67 14.00 -4.73 2.87
N ALA A 68 13.79 -5.95 2.37
CA ALA A 68 12.61 -6.75 2.69
C ALA A 68 12.46 -7.00 4.20
N ARG A 69 13.55 -7.31 4.92
CA ARG A 69 13.53 -7.49 6.39
C ARG A 69 13.12 -6.21 7.10
N SER A 70 13.67 -5.06 6.72
CA SER A 70 13.31 -3.76 7.28
C SER A 70 11.84 -3.41 7.01
N SER A 71 11.36 -3.68 5.78
CA SER A 71 9.97 -3.53 5.38
C SER A 71 9.01 -4.38 6.22
N ILE A 72 9.31 -5.67 6.41
CA ILE A 72 8.52 -6.57 7.26
C ILE A 72 8.45 -6.05 8.70
N TYR A 73 9.58 -5.59 9.25
CA TYR A 73 9.60 -5.03 10.59
C TYR A 73 8.70 -3.79 10.73
N GLN A 74 8.73 -2.88 9.76
CA GLN A 74 7.84 -1.71 9.74
C GLN A 74 6.36 -2.10 9.66
N LEU A 75 6.00 -3.09 8.83
CA LEU A 75 4.64 -3.60 8.75
C LEU A 75 4.17 -4.18 10.10
N LYS A 76 5.05 -4.91 10.81
CA LYS A 76 4.74 -5.41 12.16
C LYS A 76 4.48 -4.29 13.16
N LEU A 77 5.24 -3.19 13.09
CA LEU A 77 4.99 -2.02 13.94
C LEU A 77 3.64 -1.37 13.61
N HIS A 78 3.25 -1.30 12.33
CA HIS A 78 1.92 -0.80 11.96
C HIS A 78 0.80 -1.72 12.47
N ILE A 79 0.96 -3.04 12.38
CA ILE A 79 0.02 -4.01 12.96
C ILE A 79 -0.11 -3.77 14.46
N GLN A 80 1.01 -3.73 15.18
CA GLN A 80 1.00 -3.49 16.62
C GLN A 80 0.32 -2.15 16.98
N TYR A 81 0.58 -1.08 16.22
CA TYR A 81 -0.07 0.21 16.44
C TYR A 81 -1.59 0.14 16.27
N LEU A 82 -2.09 -0.59 15.26
CA LEU A 82 -3.53 -0.82 15.09
C LEU A 82 -4.09 -1.64 16.25
N GLU A 83 -3.40 -2.72 16.62
CA GLU A 83 -3.81 -3.57 17.75
C GLU A 83 -3.92 -2.77 19.04
N GLU A 84 -2.93 -1.94 19.36
CA GLU A 84 -2.94 -1.09 20.55
C GLU A 84 -4.00 0.00 20.47
N SER A 85 -4.14 0.68 19.32
CA SER A 85 -5.08 1.79 19.14
C SER A 85 -6.54 1.36 19.25
N PHE A 86 -6.85 0.11 18.86
CA PHE A 86 -8.20 -0.44 18.87
C PHE A 86 -8.42 -1.51 19.95
N GLY A 87 -7.43 -1.75 20.82
CA GLY A 87 -7.55 -2.73 21.91
C GLY A 87 -7.63 -4.20 21.46
N LEU A 88 -7.06 -4.52 20.29
CA LEU A 88 -7.09 -5.86 19.67
C LEU A 88 -5.87 -6.74 20.04
N GLY A 89 -4.95 -6.25 20.87
CA GLY A 89 -3.70 -6.94 21.22
C GLY A 89 -3.82 -8.18 22.13
N GLY A 90 -4.99 -8.82 22.19
CA GLY A 90 -5.27 -9.94 23.09
C GLY A 90 -6.12 -11.02 22.42
N ASN A 91 -5.44 -12.07 21.95
CA ASN A 91 -5.95 -13.33 21.35
C ASN A 91 -6.08 -13.32 19.82
N SER A 92 -5.23 -14.14 19.20
CA SER A 92 -5.25 -14.52 17.78
C SER A 92 -6.51 -15.31 17.34
N GLU A 93 -7.50 -15.47 18.22
CA GLU A 93 -8.72 -16.26 17.96
C GLU A 93 -9.86 -15.43 17.37
N ASP A 94 -9.75 -14.10 17.35
CA ASP A 94 -10.78 -13.19 16.80
C ASP A 94 -10.57 -12.87 15.30
N PHE A 95 -9.54 -13.43 14.66
CA PHE A 95 -9.38 -13.31 13.22
C PHE A 95 -10.41 -14.18 12.51
N ASP A 96 -11.38 -13.55 11.85
CA ASP A 96 -12.39 -14.25 11.08
C ASP A 96 -11.72 -15.18 10.04
N PRO A 97 -11.86 -16.51 10.18
CA PRO A 97 -11.29 -17.47 9.23
C PRO A 97 -11.93 -17.38 7.84
N SER A 98 -13.02 -16.62 7.67
CA SER A 98 -13.68 -16.35 6.39
C SER A 98 -12.99 -15.30 5.52
N ILE A 99 -12.02 -14.54 6.08
CA ILE A 99 -11.23 -13.58 5.29
C ILE A 99 -10.50 -14.35 4.19
N ASP A 100 -10.88 -14.06 2.95
CA ASP A 100 -10.33 -14.69 1.77
C ASP A 100 -8.82 -14.44 1.67
N ARG A 101 -8.04 -15.47 1.99
CA ARG A 101 -6.57 -15.44 1.94
C ARG A 101 -6.04 -15.42 0.50
N THR A 102 -6.90 -15.38 -0.51
CA THR A 102 -6.48 -15.39 -1.93
C THR A 102 -6.23 -14.01 -2.52
N VAL A 103 -5.76 -13.03 -1.74
CA VAL A 103 -5.03 -11.89 -2.32
C VAL A 103 -3.75 -12.44 -2.97
N ARG A 104 -3.88 -12.88 -4.22
CA ARG A 104 -2.79 -13.29 -5.07
C ARG A 104 -2.14 -12.02 -5.58
N PHE A 105 -1.12 -11.57 -4.88
CA PHE A 105 -0.21 -10.59 -5.47
C PHE A 105 0.37 -11.20 -6.74
N PRO A 106 0.38 -10.48 -7.87
CA PRO A 106 1.02 -10.97 -9.08
C PRO A 106 2.47 -11.31 -8.75
N THR A 107 2.81 -12.60 -8.79
CA THR A 107 4.20 -13.03 -8.81
C THR A 107 4.74 -12.56 -10.15
N ASN A 108 5.91 -11.89 -10.14
CA ASN A 108 6.53 -11.26 -11.31
C ASN A 108 7.05 -12.27 -12.35
N ASP A 109 6.32 -13.35 -12.63
CA ASP A 109 6.56 -14.25 -13.76
C ASP A 109 5.98 -13.69 -15.08
N ILE A 110 5.72 -12.38 -15.16
CA ILE A 110 5.29 -11.72 -16.39
C ILE A 110 6.53 -11.50 -17.27
N PRO A 111 6.65 -12.17 -18.43
CA PRO A 111 7.81 -11.99 -19.31
C PRO A 111 7.86 -10.55 -19.87
N PRO A 112 9.06 -10.04 -20.26
CA PRO A 112 9.30 -8.62 -20.45
C PRO A 112 8.67 -7.97 -21.69
N ASN A 113 7.69 -8.59 -22.33
CA ASN A 113 7.24 -8.14 -23.65
C ASN A 113 5.75 -8.38 -23.90
N GLU A 114 4.89 -7.73 -23.14
CA GLU A 114 3.59 -7.29 -23.66
C GLU A 114 3.50 -5.79 -23.47
N ALA A 115 3.70 -5.09 -24.59
CA ALA A 115 3.57 -3.65 -24.69
C ALA A 115 2.16 -3.23 -24.28
N ILE A 116 2.03 -2.54 -23.15
CA ILE A 116 0.83 -1.77 -22.82
C ILE A 116 0.81 -0.60 -23.82
N GLY A 117 -0.09 -0.70 -24.80
CA GLY A 117 -0.31 0.31 -25.82
C GLY A 117 -0.69 1.67 -25.22
N PRO A 118 -0.52 2.77 -25.98
CA PRO A 118 -0.77 4.10 -25.49
C PRO A 118 -2.26 4.41 -25.66
N ASP A 119 -3.10 3.90 -24.77
CA ASP A 119 -4.46 4.41 -24.63
C ASP A 119 -4.62 4.98 -23.22
N GLY A 120 -4.86 6.29 -23.19
CA GLY A 120 -5.23 7.05 -22.01
C GLY A 120 -6.58 6.53 -21.54
N ASP A 121 -6.53 5.55 -20.64
CA ASP A 121 -7.70 5.00 -20.01
C ASP A 121 -7.93 5.78 -18.72
N ASP A 122 -8.84 6.75 -18.78
CA ASP A 122 -9.50 7.37 -17.63
C ASP A 122 -10.33 6.29 -16.92
N ARG A 123 -9.64 5.30 -16.33
CA ARG A 123 -10.30 4.22 -15.58
C ARG A 123 -10.92 4.83 -14.33
N ASP A 124 -12.24 4.93 -14.38
CA ASP A 124 -13.07 5.24 -13.24
C ASP A 124 -13.00 4.07 -12.25
N PHE A 125 -12.10 4.18 -11.27
CA PHE A 125 -11.94 3.19 -10.19
C PHE A 125 -13.04 3.31 -9.13
N SER A 126 -14.14 4.03 -9.40
CA SER A 126 -15.25 4.12 -8.43
C SER A 126 -15.96 2.79 -8.18
N ASP A 127 -15.87 1.84 -9.12
CA ASP A 127 -16.42 0.49 -8.96
C ASP A 127 -15.55 -0.42 -8.06
N GLU A 128 -14.31 -0.04 -7.73
CA GLU A 128 -13.46 -0.81 -6.80
C GLU A 128 -13.90 -0.65 -5.33
N ASP A 129 -14.67 0.39 -5.02
CA ASP A 129 -15.29 0.58 -3.71
C ASP A 129 -16.24 -0.59 -3.38
N ASP A 130 -16.99 -1.08 -4.37
CA ASP A 130 -17.97 -2.16 -4.21
C ASP A 130 -17.31 -3.53 -3.94
N ILE A 131 -16.07 -3.73 -4.42
CA ILE A 131 -15.32 -4.99 -4.23
C ILE A 131 -14.73 -5.03 -2.83
N LEU A 132 -14.18 -3.90 -2.36
CA LEU A 132 -13.56 -3.80 -1.05
C LEU A 132 -14.58 -3.66 0.08
N ASP A 133 -15.81 -3.26 -0.23
CA ASP A 133 -16.91 -3.28 0.73
C ASP A 133 -17.31 -4.68 1.22
N ARG A 134 -16.90 -5.74 0.53
CA ARG A 134 -17.19 -7.14 0.91
C ARG A 134 -16.23 -7.73 1.95
N ILE A 135 -15.20 -6.99 2.36
CA ILE A 135 -14.14 -7.45 3.28
C ILE A 135 -14.38 -6.96 4.73
N CYS A 136 -15.48 -6.24 4.99
CA CYS A 136 -15.90 -5.85 6.36
C CYS A 136 -17.38 -6.15 6.60
#